data_AF-A0A6P1AE13-F1
#
_entry.id   AF-A0A6P1AE13-F1
#
_cell.length_a   1.000
_cell.length_b   1.000
_cell.length_c   1.000
_cell.angle_alpha   90.00
_cell.angle_beta   90.00
_cell.angle_gamma   90.00
#
_symmetry.space_group_name_H-M   'P 1'
#
loop_
_entity.id
_entity.type
_entity.pdbx_description
1 polymer ?
#
loop_
_entity_poly.entity_id
_entity_poly.type
_entity_poly.pdbx_seq_one_letter_code
_entity_poly.pdbx_strand_id
1 'polypeptide(L)'
;MTNLGGLITQTLGDIYGLRTWIEYGFRQCKQELGWTDYRFTRFKDLEKWWEIVFSVYTMISLNCPALVELNVSNTPPKTPPQYSIQDVKPRLWSDESSWKKTLNNCRLILQPLIVFGLLWPWLEVLPHQNLIHYSILTGLNELIAVVGQYFPFVPDG
;
A
#
# COMPACT_ATOMS: atom_id res chain seq x y z
N MET A 1 -5.23 16.59 -29.99
CA MET A 1 -4.06 16.94 -30.82
C MET A 1 -2.84 16.34 -30.16
N THR A 2 -2.04 15.56 -30.88
CA THR A 2 -0.81 14.94 -30.35
C THR A 2 0.33 15.16 -31.34
N ASN A 3 1.54 15.39 -30.85
CA ASN A 3 2.76 15.55 -31.66
C ASN A 3 3.34 14.23 -32.18
N LEU A 4 2.57 13.13 -32.10
CA LEU A 4 3.00 11.80 -32.54
C LEU A 4 2.58 11.58 -34.00
N GLY A 5 3.52 11.18 -34.86
CA GLY A 5 3.26 10.89 -36.28
C GLY A 5 3.05 9.40 -36.58
N GLY A 6 2.05 9.06 -37.40
CA GLY A 6 1.79 7.69 -37.90
C GLY A 6 0.36 7.14 -37.67
N LEU A 7 0.16 5.85 -37.98
CA LEU A 7 -1.06 5.06 -37.70
C LEU A 7 -1.09 4.64 -36.22
N ILE A 8 -1.42 5.58 -35.33
CA ILE A 8 -1.25 5.46 -33.86
C ILE A 8 -2.59 5.22 -33.15
N THR A 9 -3.69 4.93 -33.86
CA THR A 9 -5.05 5.00 -33.28
C THR A 9 -5.25 4.12 -32.03
N GLN A 10 -4.67 2.91 -32.00
CA GLN A 10 -4.72 2.03 -30.82
C GLN A 10 -3.83 2.54 -29.67
N THR A 11 -2.55 2.83 -29.94
CA THR A 11 -1.62 3.36 -28.92
C THR A 11 -2.10 4.70 -28.35
N LEU A 12 -2.73 5.52 -29.18
CA LEU A 12 -3.36 6.77 -28.76
C LEU A 12 -4.56 6.47 -27.85
N GLY A 13 -5.40 5.50 -28.21
CA GLY A 13 -6.50 5.02 -27.36
C GLY A 13 -6.01 4.59 -25.97
N ASP A 14 -4.92 3.81 -25.92
CA ASP A 14 -4.32 3.34 -24.67
C ASP A 14 -3.75 4.50 -23.84
N ILE A 15 -3.04 5.45 -24.48
CA ILE A 15 -2.49 6.66 -23.84
C ILE A 15 -3.60 7.57 -23.31
N TYR A 16 -4.69 7.75 -24.05
CA TYR A 16 -5.83 8.52 -23.54
C TYR A 16 -6.61 7.77 -22.46
N GLY A 17 -6.58 6.43 -22.45
CA GLY A 17 -7.09 5.59 -21.38
C GLY A 17 -6.38 5.82 -20.04
N LEU A 18 -5.06 6.11 -20.05
CA LEU A 18 -4.30 6.48 -18.84
C LEU A 18 -4.84 7.74 -18.15
N ARG A 19 -5.48 8.66 -18.88
CA ARG A 19 -6.13 9.82 -18.27
C ARG A 19 -7.26 9.40 -17.32
N THR A 20 -8.06 8.41 -17.70
CA THR A 20 -9.14 7.87 -16.87
C THR A 20 -8.58 7.22 -15.60
N TRP A 21 -7.42 6.57 -15.71
CA TRP A 21 -6.69 6.03 -14.55
C TRP A 21 -6.24 7.12 -13.58
N ILE A 22 -5.71 8.24 -14.08
CA ILE A 22 -5.34 9.39 -13.25
C ILE A 22 -6.57 9.94 -12.51
N GLU A 23 -7.69 10.11 -13.20
CA GLU A 23 -8.93 10.58 -12.58
C GLU A 23 -9.44 9.62 -11.50
N TYR A 24 -9.38 8.31 -11.77
CA TYR A 24 -9.72 7.30 -10.78
C TYR A 24 -8.78 7.36 -9.56
N GLY A 25 -7.47 7.53 -9.77
CA GLY A 25 -6.49 7.71 -8.71
C GLY A 25 -6.78 8.89 -7.79
N PHE A 26 -7.11 10.05 -8.36
CA PHE A 26 -7.53 11.22 -7.58
C PHE A 26 -8.83 11.00 -6.81
N ARG A 27 -9.78 10.25 -7.38
CA ARG A 27 -11.01 9.86 -6.67
C ARG A 27 -10.69 9.02 -5.45
N GLN A 28 -9.78 8.05 -5.58
CA GLN A 28 -9.35 7.20 -4.46
C GLN A 28 -8.65 8.01 -3.37
N CYS A 29 -7.75 8.93 -3.72
CA CYS A 29 -7.11 9.82 -2.75
C CYS A 29 -8.13 10.62 -1.92
N LYS A 30 -9.17 11.13 -2.60
CA LYS A 30 -10.23 11.91 -1.94
C LYS A 30 -11.10 11.08 -1.01
N GLN A 31 -11.51 9.88 -1.44
CA GLN A 31 -12.45 9.06 -0.71
C GLN A 31 -11.80 8.23 0.40
N GLU A 32 -10.60 7.71 0.17
CA GLU A 32 -9.98 6.72 1.05
C GLU A 32 -8.85 7.28 1.91
N LEU A 33 -8.10 8.28 1.42
CA LEU A 33 -6.91 8.80 2.12
C LEU A 33 -7.17 10.11 2.86
N GLY A 34 -8.42 10.61 2.88
CA GLY A 34 -8.77 11.80 3.64
C GLY A 34 -8.18 13.09 3.06
N TRP A 35 -8.08 13.20 1.73
CA TRP A 35 -7.60 14.42 1.05
C TRP A 35 -8.26 15.71 1.55
N THR A 36 -9.56 15.66 1.83
CA THR A 36 -10.37 16.79 2.29
C THR A 36 -10.56 16.79 3.81
N ASP A 37 -9.54 16.42 4.58
CA ASP A 37 -9.63 16.52 6.04
C ASP A 37 -9.75 18.00 6.47
N TYR A 38 -10.95 18.39 6.89
CA TYR A 38 -11.30 19.76 7.26
C TYR A 38 -10.64 20.24 8.56
N ARG A 39 -9.89 19.37 9.25
CA ARG A 39 -9.19 19.71 10.50
C ARG A 39 -7.94 20.56 10.28
N PHE A 40 -7.39 20.57 9.06
CA PHE A 40 -6.24 21.42 8.71
C PHE A 40 -6.70 22.76 8.13
N THR A 41 -6.40 23.84 8.85
CA THR A 41 -6.76 25.22 8.45
C THR A 41 -5.56 26.06 8.03
N ARG A 42 -4.34 25.69 8.43
CA ARG A 42 -3.11 26.38 8.05
C ARG A 42 -2.53 25.78 6.78
N PHE A 43 -2.20 26.62 5.80
CA PHE A 43 -1.64 26.19 4.52
C PHE A 43 -0.39 25.30 4.64
N LYS A 44 0.52 25.64 5.56
CA LYS A 44 1.74 24.84 5.79
C LYS A 44 1.46 23.42 6.27
N ASP A 45 0.38 23.21 7.01
CA ASP A 45 0.00 21.88 7.50
C ASP A 45 -0.75 21.11 6.41
N LEU A 46 -1.56 21.81 5.61
CA LEU A 46 -2.23 21.26 4.43
C LEU A 46 -1.25 20.71 3.40
N GLU A 47 -0.17 21.45 3.12
CA GLU A 47 0.88 21.02 2.18
C GLU A 47 1.54 19.72 2.66
N LYS A 48 1.98 19.67 3.92
CA LYS A 48 2.55 18.46 4.53
C LYS A 48 1.56 17.29 4.55
N TRP A 49 0.28 17.56 4.81
CA TRP A 49 -0.75 16.54 4.75
C TRP A 49 -0.88 15.95 3.35
N TRP A 50 -0.91 16.79 2.32
CA TRP A 50 -0.96 16.32 0.94
C TRP A 50 0.30 15.55 0.52
N GLU A 51 1.48 15.96 0.98
CA GLU A 51 2.72 15.19 0.77
C GLU A 51 2.60 13.76 1.33
N ILE A 52 2.06 13.60 2.54
CA ILE A 52 1.81 12.28 3.14
C ILE A 52 0.80 11.50 2.31
N VAL A 53 -0.33 12.11 1.94
CA VAL A 53 -1.37 11.46 1.14
C VAL A 53 -0.81 10.97 -0.20
N PHE A 54 -0.01 11.78 -0.90
CA PHE A 54 0.62 11.38 -2.16
C PHE A 54 1.70 10.33 -1.99
N SER A 55 2.45 10.36 -0.88
CA SER A 55 3.44 9.33 -0.57
C SER A 55 2.78 7.97 -0.36
N VAL A 56 1.69 7.93 0.41
CA VAL A 56 0.88 6.72 0.63
C VAL A 56 0.26 6.23 -0.67
N TYR A 57 -0.32 7.13 -1.47
CA TYR A 57 -0.87 6.79 -2.78
C TYR A 57 0.20 6.15 -3.70
N THR A 58 1.40 6.72 -3.72
CA THR A 58 2.53 6.21 -4.53
C THR A 58 2.94 4.83 -4.04
N MET A 59 3.12 4.64 -2.74
CA MET A 59 3.47 3.35 -2.14
C MET A 59 2.44 2.26 -2.50
N ILE A 60 1.14 2.54 -2.41
CA ILE A 60 0.09 1.56 -2.76
C ILE A 60 0.09 1.28 -4.25
N SER A 61 0.28 2.32 -5.07
CA SER A 61 0.29 2.18 -6.53
C SER A 61 1.45 1.31 -7.00
N LEU A 62 2.63 1.44 -6.40
CA LEU A 62 3.80 0.61 -6.69
C LEU A 62 3.63 -0.85 -6.26
N ASN A 63 2.77 -1.11 -5.27
CA ASN A 63 2.46 -2.45 -4.80
C ASN A 63 1.18 -3.04 -5.43
N CYS A 64 0.53 -2.30 -6.32
CA CYS A 64 -0.69 -2.76 -7.00
C CYS A 64 -0.31 -3.60 -8.23
N PRO A 65 -0.69 -4.90 -8.30
CA PRO A 65 -0.29 -5.79 -9.39
C PRO A 65 -0.62 -5.24 -10.79
N ALA A 66 -1.82 -4.65 -10.96
CA ALA A 66 -2.25 -4.06 -12.22
C ALA A 66 -1.36 -2.91 -12.72
N LEU A 67 -0.70 -2.17 -11.81
CA LEU A 67 0.23 -1.09 -12.18
C LEU A 67 1.66 -1.59 -12.30
N VAL A 68 2.03 -2.62 -11.53
CA VAL A 68 3.31 -3.32 -11.68
C VAL A 68 3.40 -3.97 -13.06
N GLU A 69 2.35 -4.63 -13.54
CA GLU A 69 2.30 -5.24 -14.88
C GLU A 69 2.50 -4.21 -16.01
N LEU A 70 1.96 -3.00 -15.86
CA LEU A 70 2.20 -1.90 -16.80
C LEU A 70 3.66 -1.47 -16.82
N ASN A 71 4.34 -1.44 -15.67
CA ASN A 71 5.78 -1.11 -15.59
C ASN A 71 6.68 -2.23 -16.15
N VAL A 72 6.28 -3.50 -16.02
CA VAL A 72 7.07 -4.67 -16.45
C VAL A 72 7.03 -4.90 -17.95
N SER A 73 6.10 -4.28 -18.69
CA SER A 73 6.02 -4.36 -20.16
C SER A 73 7.30 -3.93 -20.92
N ASN A 74 8.28 -3.33 -20.23
CA ASN A 74 9.61 -2.97 -20.76
C ASN A 74 10.78 -3.86 -20.29
N THR A 75 10.55 -4.94 -19.55
CA THR A 75 11.62 -5.83 -19.06
C THR A 75 11.26 -7.31 -19.25
N PRO A 76 12.23 -8.18 -19.60
CA PRO A 76 11.96 -9.61 -19.77
C PRO A 76 11.39 -10.21 -18.48
N PRO A 77 10.54 -11.24 -18.58
CA PRO A 77 9.82 -11.79 -17.44
C PRO A 77 10.82 -12.32 -16.42
N LYS A 78 10.96 -11.61 -15.29
CA LYS A 78 11.54 -12.21 -14.10
C LYS A 78 10.52 -13.24 -13.63
N THR A 79 10.96 -14.49 -13.61
CA THR A 79 10.22 -15.62 -13.05
C THR A 79 9.57 -15.15 -11.75
N PRO A 80 8.23 -15.28 -11.59
CA PRO A 80 7.62 -14.95 -10.32
C PRO A 80 8.34 -15.80 -9.27
N PRO A 81 8.84 -15.21 -8.17
CA PRO A 81 9.36 -16.02 -7.08
C PRO A 81 8.25 -17.00 -6.70
N GLN A 82 8.53 -18.29 -6.85
CA GLN A 82 7.67 -19.36 -6.38
C GLN A 82 7.68 -19.28 -4.85
N TYR A 83 6.90 -18.37 -4.30
CA TYR A 83 6.53 -18.41 -2.90
C TYR A 83 5.46 -19.50 -2.79
N SER A 84 5.87 -20.66 -2.28
CA SER A 84 4.98 -21.69 -1.77
C SER A 84 4.24 -21.15 -0.55
N ILE A 85 3.18 -20.38 -0.78
CA ILE A 85 2.27 -19.93 0.28
C ILE A 85 1.37 -21.13 0.61
N GLN A 86 1.79 -21.94 1.59
CA GLN A 86 0.84 -22.78 2.31
C GLN A 86 0.07 -21.89 3.31
N ASP A 87 -1.13 -21.48 2.88
CA ASP A 87 -2.35 -21.44 3.69
C ASP A 87 -2.45 -20.59 4.97
N VAL A 88 -1.79 -19.42 5.04
CA VAL A 88 -2.17 -18.42 6.07
C VAL A 88 -2.34 -17.03 5.46
N LYS A 89 -3.31 -16.89 4.56
CA LYS A 89 -3.86 -15.56 4.24
C LYS A 89 -4.90 -15.21 5.31
N PRO A 90 -4.84 -14.01 5.91
CA PRO A 90 -5.92 -13.53 6.76
C PRO A 90 -7.26 -13.65 6.02
N ARG A 91 -8.34 -14.05 6.71
CA ARG A 91 -9.66 -14.24 6.08
C ARG A 91 -10.19 -13.01 5.32
N LEU A 92 -9.72 -11.82 5.70
CA LEU A 92 -10.09 -10.54 5.10
C LEU A 92 -9.18 -10.12 3.94
N TRP A 93 -8.14 -10.91 3.63
CA TRP A 93 -7.20 -10.65 2.55
C TRP A 93 -7.88 -10.85 1.20
N SER A 94 -7.70 -9.91 0.29
CA SER A 94 -8.20 -10.00 -1.08
C SER A 94 -7.07 -10.20 -2.07
N ASP A 95 -7.24 -11.18 -2.96
CA ASP A 95 -6.30 -11.52 -4.03
C ASP A 95 -6.55 -10.76 -5.35
N GLU A 96 -7.56 -9.89 -5.37
CA GLU A 96 -7.91 -9.09 -6.55
C GLU A 96 -6.90 -7.95 -6.79
N SER A 97 -6.58 -7.69 -8.06
CA SER A 97 -5.60 -6.69 -8.52
C SER A 97 -6.07 -5.23 -8.49
N SER A 98 -6.97 -4.87 -7.56
CA SER A 98 -7.53 -3.52 -7.45
C SER A 98 -6.79 -2.66 -6.43
N TRP A 99 -6.50 -1.40 -6.78
CA TRP A 99 -5.83 -0.44 -5.89
C TRP A 99 -6.49 -0.34 -4.50
N LYS A 100 -7.82 -0.32 -4.44
CA LYS A 100 -8.57 -0.21 -3.17
C LYS A 100 -8.40 -1.46 -2.30
N LYS A 101 -8.29 -2.62 -2.94
CA LYS A 101 -8.04 -3.91 -2.27
C LYS A 101 -6.60 -3.98 -1.76
N THR A 102 -5.62 -3.52 -2.55
CA THR A 102 -4.23 -3.33 -2.11
C THR A 102 -4.14 -2.41 -0.90
N LEU A 103 -4.82 -1.26 -0.91
CA LEU A 103 -4.91 -0.35 0.25
C LEU A 103 -5.49 -1.06 1.48
N ASN A 104 -6.55 -1.84 1.33
CA ASN A 104 -7.14 -2.58 2.44
C ASN A 104 -6.19 -3.63 2.99
N ASN A 105 -5.47 -4.36 2.13
CA ASN A 105 -4.43 -5.29 2.56
C ASN A 105 -3.31 -4.55 3.32
N CYS A 106 -2.86 -3.37 2.87
CA CYS A 106 -1.93 -2.52 3.63
C CYS A 106 -2.50 -2.15 5.01
N ARG A 107 -3.78 -1.75 5.08
CA ARG A 107 -4.44 -1.39 6.34
C ARG A 107 -4.51 -2.56 7.31
N LEU A 108 -4.84 -3.76 6.82
CA LEU A 108 -4.87 -4.98 7.62
C LEU A 108 -3.50 -5.30 8.22
N ILE A 109 -2.43 -5.02 7.48
CA ILE A 109 -1.05 -5.21 7.92
C ILE A 109 -0.63 -4.19 8.98
N LEU A 110 -1.05 -2.93 8.84
CA LEU A 110 -0.73 -1.87 9.81
C LEU A 110 -1.54 -1.99 11.10
N GLN A 111 -2.74 -2.58 11.05
CA GLN A 111 -3.66 -2.64 12.19
C GLN A 111 -3.05 -3.29 13.44
N PRO A 112 -2.36 -4.46 13.37
CA PRO A 112 -1.65 -5.03 14.53
C PRO A 112 -0.62 -4.09 15.15
N LEU A 113 0.13 -3.34 14.33
CA LEU A 113 1.14 -2.39 14.81
C LEU A 113 0.49 -1.21 15.55
N ILE A 114 -0.63 -0.70 15.04
CA ILE A 114 -1.40 0.37 15.68
C ILE A 114 -1.95 -0.10 17.02
N VAL A 115 -2.58 -1.28 17.06
CA VAL A 115 -3.11 -1.86 18.31
C VAL A 115 -1.99 -2.10 19.31
N PHE A 116 -0.84 -2.60 18.87
CA PHE A 116 0.33 -2.76 19.72
C PHE A 116 0.78 -1.43 20.34
N GLY A 117 0.91 -0.36 19.53
CA GLY A 117 1.26 0.96 20.04
C GLY A 117 0.25 1.51 21.05
N LEU A 118 -1.05 1.24 20.85
CA LEU A 118 -2.11 1.63 21.80
C LEU A 118 -2.06 0.81 23.10
N LEU A 119 -1.68 -0.46 23.03
CA LEU A 119 -1.56 -1.34 24.19
C LEU A 119 -0.27 -1.08 24.99
N TRP A 120 0.77 -0.54 24.35
CA TRP A 120 2.08 -0.35 24.97
C TRP A 120 2.05 0.34 26.34
N PRO A 121 1.36 1.48 26.55
CA PRO A 121 1.34 2.15 27.85
C PRO A 121 0.66 1.32 28.94
N TRP A 122 -0.27 0.42 28.56
CA TRP A 122 -0.98 -0.43 29.51
C TRP A 122 -0.14 -1.64 29.95
N LEU A 123 0.78 -2.10 29.09
CA LEU A 123 1.71 -3.18 29.44
C LEU A 123 2.64 -2.77 30.59
N GLU A 124 2.99 -1.49 30.70
CA GLU A 124 3.81 -0.92 31.78
C GLU A 124 3.08 -0.85 33.13
N VAL A 125 1.78 -1.10 33.18
CA VAL A 125 0.98 -1.07 34.43
C VAL A 125 0.78 -2.47 35.01
N LEU A 126 0.96 -3.53 34.20
CA LEU A 126 0.66 -4.90 34.60
C LEU A 126 1.76 -5.50 35.49
N PRO A 127 1.44 -6.39 36.44
CA PRO A 127 2.42 -7.26 37.06
C PRO A 127 2.93 -8.32 36.04
N HIS A 128 4.21 -8.69 36.09
CA HIS A 128 4.88 -9.61 35.14
C HIS A 128 5.13 -9.09 33.72
N GLN A 129 5.41 -7.79 33.60
CA GLN A 129 5.67 -7.05 32.34
C GLN A 129 6.66 -7.74 31.42
N ASN A 130 7.76 -8.28 31.96
CA ASN A 130 8.84 -8.85 31.15
C ASN A 130 8.40 -10.05 30.31
N LEU A 131 7.55 -10.93 30.86
CA LEU A 131 7.06 -12.12 30.14
C LEU A 131 6.04 -11.76 29.07
N ILE A 132 5.12 -10.85 29.41
CA ILE A 132 4.09 -10.37 28.49
C ILE A 132 4.75 -9.60 27.34
N HIS A 133 5.66 -8.68 27.67
CA HIS A 133 6.43 -7.91 26.71
C HIS A 133 7.20 -8.81 25.74
N TYR A 134 7.93 -9.81 26.23
CA TYR A 134 8.65 -10.76 25.37
C TYR A 134 7.72 -11.54 24.44
N SER A 135 6.59 -12.04 24.96
CA SER A 135 5.63 -12.83 24.15
C SER A 135 4.98 -12.01 23.03
N ILE A 136 4.59 -10.76 23.33
CA ILE A 136 3.96 -9.87 22.36
C ILE A 136 4.98 -9.42 21.32
N LEU A 137 6.20 -9.08 21.74
CA LEU A 137 7.26 -8.63 20.83
C LEU A 137 7.70 -9.76 19.87
N THR A 138 7.78 -11.00 20.37
CA THR A 138 8.04 -12.18 19.53
C THR A 138 6.93 -12.39 18.51
N GLY A 139 5.66 -12.37 18.95
CA GLY A 139 4.52 -12.51 18.03
C GLY A 139 4.42 -11.39 17.01
N LEU A 140 4.81 -10.16 17.36
CA LEU A 140 4.84 -9.03 16.44
C LEU A 140 5.96 -9.16 15.40
N ASN A 141 7.13 -9.66 15.80
CA ASN A 141 8.23 -9.95 14.86
C ASN A 141 7.87 -11.07 13.88
N GLU A 142 7.21 -12.14 14.35
CA GLU A 142 6.70 -13.19 13.46
C GLU A 142 5.66 -12.64 12.48
N LEU A 143 4.76 -11.76 12.95
CA LEU A 143 3.79 -11.09 12.09
C LEU A 143 4.46 -10.18 11.05
N ILE A 144 5.47 -9.40 11.43
CA ILE A 144 6.26 -8.59 10.48
C ILE A 144 6.96 -9.48 9.45
N ALA A 145 7.51 -10.63 9.87
CA ALA A 145 8.16 -11.57 8.96
C ALA A 145 7.18 -12.14 7.92
N VAL A 146 5.96 -12.48 8.33
CA VAL A 146 4.87 -12.89 7.41
C VAL A 146 4.48 -11.74 6.49
N VAL A 147 4.39 -10.53 7.00
CA VAL A 147 4.05 -9.31 6.23
C VAL A 147 5.09 -9.00 5.16
N GLY A 148 6.39 -9.12 5.49
CA GLY A 148 7.49 -8.86 4.57
C GLY A 148 7.47 -9.72 3.31
N GLN A 149 6.77 -10.86 3.35
CA GLN A 149 6.58 -11.74 2.19
C GLN A 149 5.54 -11.21 1.19
N TYR A 150 4.64 -10.31 1.61
CA TYR A 150 3.57 -9.77 0.76
C TYR A 150 3.93 -8.44 0.07
N PHE A 151 4.92 -7.69 0.59
CA PHE A 151 5.40 -6.44 0.00
C PHE A 151 6.89 -6.56 -0.38
N PRO A 152 7.20 -6.98 -1.63
CA PRO A 152 8.58 -7.15 -2.07
C PRO A 152 9.31 -5.83 -2.36
N PHE A 153 8.64 -4.68 -2.28
CA PHE A 153 9.25 -3.36 -2.54
C PHE A 153 9.88 -2.74 -1.28
N VAL A 154 10.55 -3.53 -0.45
CA VAL A 154 11.62 -2.96 0.38
C VAL A 154 12.85 -3.03 -0.50
N PRO A 155 13.42 -1.90 -0.97
CA PRO A 155 14.70 -1.93 -1.63
C PRO A 155 15.69 -2.56 -0.64
N ASP A 156 16.35 -3.64 -1.03
CA ASP A 156 17.54 -4.09 -0.33
C ASP A 156 18.50 -2.88 -0.30
N GLY A 157 18.79 -2.39 0.90
CA GLY A 157 19.54 -1.15 1.13
C GLY A 157 20.94 -1.15 0.53
#